data_AF-X0XN51-F1
#
_entry.id   AF-X0XN51-F1
#
_cell.length_a   1.000
_cell.length_b   1.000
_cell.length_c   1.000
_cell.angle_alpha   90.00
_cell.angle_beta   90.00
_cell.angle_gamma   90.00
#
_symmetry.space_group_name_H-M   'P 1'
#
loop_
_entity.id
_entity.type
_entity.pdbx_description
1 polymer ?
#
loop_
_entity_poly.entity_id
_entity_poly.type
_entity_poly.pdbx_seq_one_letter_code
_entity_poly.pdbx_strand_id
1 'polypeptide(L)'
;HPLRLDLKRLLVVADGENGPIPMDQMGAGENWVGYHLITHLALHKWFVSRGRPVPRFLFIDQPSQVYFPEDRDWDEDDGSERDEDRQAVGRMYNLARAVADELRDELQIIITDHANISEPWFQECVVERWRGGLKLVPPEWANR
;
A
#
# COMPACT_ATOMS: atom_id res chain seq x y z
N HIS A 1 -3.65 20.23 1.28
CA HIS A 1 -4.06 20.53 -0.11
C HIS A 1 -4.91 19.38 -0.63
N PRO A 2 -6.06 19.63 -1.27
CA PRO A 2 -6.77 18.55 -1.95
C PRO A 2 -5.88 17.97 -3.06
N LEU A 3 -5.85 16.65 -3.16
CA LEU A 3 -5.14 15.90 -4.18
C LEU A 3 -6.12 15.55 -5.30
N ARG A 4 -5.67 15.62 -6.56
CA ARG A 4 -6.45 15.19 -7.73
C ARG A 4 -5.58 14.44 -8.72
N LEU A 5 -6.22 13.58 -9.52
CA LEU A 5 -5.59 12.93 -10.66
C LEU A 5 -5.72 13.84 -11.89
N ASP A 6 -4.61 14.31 -12.43
CA ASP A 6 -4.57 14.96 -13.73
C ASP A 6 -4.69 13.88 -14.82
N LEU A 7 -5.87 13.76 -15.43
CA LEU A 7 -6.16 12.75 -16.46
C LEU A 7 -5.37 12.95 -17.76
N LYS A 8 -4.87 14.15 -18.05
CA LYS A 8 -4.09 14.40 -19.28
C LYS A 8 -2.67 13.91 -19.12
N ARG A 9 -2.10 14.08 -17.93
CA ARG A 9 -0.73 13.68 -17.61
C ARG A 9 -0.64 12.32 -16.92
N LEU A 10 -1.77 11.81 -16.43
CA LEU A 10 -1.86 10.63 -15.57
C LEU A 10 -0.97 10.75 -14.32
N LEU A 11 -0.98 11.94 -13.72
CA LEU A 11 -0.18 12.27 -12.54
C LEU A 11 -1.06 12.78 -11.39
N VAL A 12 -0.67 12.44 -10.16
CA VAL A 12 -1.25 13.06 -8.97
C VAL A 12 -0.71 14.49 -8.86
N VAL A 13 -1.61 15.43 -8.59
CA VAL A 13 -1.28 16.83 -8.37
C VAL A 13 -2.02 17.36 -7.13
N ALA A 14 -1.36 18.24 -6.38
CA ALA A 14 -1.92 18.89 -5.21
C ALA A 14 -2.26 20.31 -5.60
N ASP A 15 -3.45 20.77 -5.21
CA ASP A 15 -3.83 22.15 -5.47
C ASP A 15 -3.20 23.05 -4.40
N GLY A 16 -2.10 23.72 -4.78
CA GLY A 16 -1.38 24.70 -3.97
C GLY A 16 -1.88 26.13 -4.20
N GLU A 17 -1.52 27.04 -3.30
CA GLU A 17 -1.90 28.47 -3.39
C GLU A 17 -1.36 29.14 -4.66
N ASN A 18 -0.18 28.70 -5.12
CA ASN A 18 0.48 29.23 -6.32
C ASN A 18 0.21 28.39 -7.58
N GLY A 19 -0.76 27.47 -7.53
CA GLY A 19 -1.11 26.57 -8.62
C GLY A 19 -0.85 25.10 -8.31
N PRO A 20 -1.08 24.21 -9.29
CA PRO A 20 -0.95 22.77 -9.10
C PRO A 20 0.52 22.38 -8.94
N ILE A 21 0.82 21.69 -7.84
CA ILE A 21 2.13 21.10 -7.55
C ILE A 21 2.07 19.66 -8.06
N PRO A 22 2.88 19.24 -9.04
CA PRO A 22 2.92 17.85 -9.46
C PRO A 22 3.67 16.98 -8.45
N MET A 23 3.35 15.69 -8.42
CA MET A 23 3.88 14.74 -7.42
C MET A 23 5.42 14.75 -7.33
N ASP A 24 6.10 14.96 -8.45
CA ASP A 24 7.56 15.03 -8.53
C ASP A 24 8.17 16.20 -7.75
N GLN A 25 7.36 17.20 -7.40
CA GLN A 25 7.74 18.41 -6.67
C GLN A 25 7.19 18.47 -5.24
N MET A 26 6.43 17.46 -4.80
CA MET A 26 5.80 17.47 -3.46
C MET A 26 6.75 17.05 -2.31
N GLY A 27 7.93 16.52 -2.62
CA GLY A 27 8.95 16.12 -1.64
C GLY A 27 8.72 14.73 -1.00
N ALA A 28 9.84 14.07 -0.66
CA ALA A 28 10.05 12.73 -0.08
C ALA A 28 9.51 11.53 -0.89
N GLY A 29 10.36 10.51 -1.12
CA GLY A 29 9.99 9.27 -1.83
C GLY A 29 8.88 8.47 -1.13
N GLU A 30 8.77 8.59 0.19
CA GLU A 30 7.69 8.04 1.02
C GLU A 30 6.31 8.56 0.60
N ASN A 31 6.22 9.85 0.25
CA ASN A 31 4.96 10.43 -0.22
C ASN A 31 4.53 9.85 -1.57
N TRP A 32 5.47 9.43 -2.42
CA TRP A 32 5.14 8.92 -3.76
C TRP A 32 4.39 7.59 -3.70
N VAL A 33 4.84 6.64 -2.88
CA VAL A 33 4.13 5.35 -2.72
C VAL A 33 2.75 5.57 -2.12
N GLY A 34 2.64 6.47 -1.14
CA GLY A 34 1.34 6.86 -0.57
C GLY A 34 0.38 7.39 -1.64
N TYR A 35 0.84 8.29 -2.52
CA TYR A 35 0.01 8.84 -3.60
C TYR A 35 -0.39 7.80 -4.64
N HIS A 36 0.52 6.91 -5.03
CA HIS A 36 0.18 5.80 -5.93
C HIS A 36 -0.88 4.90 -5.31
N LEU A 37 -0.71 4.50 -4.05
CA LEU A 37 -1.67 3.66 -3.35
C LEU A 37 -3.04 4.32 -3.26
N ILE A 38 -3.10 5.56 -2.78
CA ILE A 38 -4.36 6.32 -2.69
C ILE A 38 -5.03 6.42 -4.06
N THR A 39 -4.26 6.65 -5.12
CA THR A 39 -4.78 6.75 -6.49
C THR A 39 -5.37 5.43 -6.96
N HIS A 40 -4.65 4.31 -6.78
CA HIS A 40 -5.15 2.99 -7.15
C HIS A 40 -6.40 2.61 -6.38
N LEU A 41 -6.42 2.83 -5.06
CA LEU A 41 -7.58 2.57 -4.21
C LEU A 41 -8.79 3.41 -4.64
N ALA A 42 -8.59 4.72 -4.90
CA ALA A 42 -9.65 5.61 -5.36
C ALA A 42 -10.21 5.21 -6.73
N LEU A 43 -9.34 4.81 -7.66
CA LEU A 43 -9.73 4.34 -8.99
C LEU A 43 -10.50 3.03 -8.91
N HIS A 44 -9.99 2.01 -8.18
CA HIS A 44 -10.70 0.75 -7.99
C HIS A 44 -12.05 0.97 -7.33
N LYS A 45 -12.12 1.82 -6.30
CA LYS A 45 -13.38 2.21 -5.67
C LYS A 45 -14.37 2.78 -6.69
N TRP A 46 -13.93 3.74 -7.50
CA TRP A 46 -14.77 4.33 -8.53
C TRP A 46 -15.21 3.31 -9.60
N PHE A 47 -14.29 2.45 -10.08
CA PHE A 47 -14.61 1.41 -11.05
C PHE A 47 -15.60 0.39 -10.50
N VAL A 48 -15.49 0.05 -9.21
CA VAL A 48 -16.43 -0.82 -8.49
C VAL A 48 -17.80 -0.20 -8.45
N SER A 49 -17.93 0.98 -7.85
CA SER A 49 -19.21 1.69 -7.68
C SER A 49 -19.91 2.03 -8.99
N ARG A 50 -19.18 2.07 -10.12
CA ARG A 50 -19.74 2.35 -11.45
C ARG A 50 -19.95 1.12 -12.32
N GLY A 51 -19.74 -0.09 -11.79
CA GLY A 51 -19.86 -1.34 -12.55
C GLY A 51 -18.98 -1.36 -13.80
N ARG A 52 -17.77 -0.78 -13.73
CA ARG A 52 -16.82 -0.78 -14.85
C ARG A 52 -16.12 -2.13 -14.95
N PRO A 53 -15.81 -2.63 -16.17
CA PRO A 53 -15.19 -3.94 -16.38
C PRO A 53 -13.67 -3.89 -16.12
N VAL A 54 -13.27 -3.49 -14.92
CA VAL A 54 -11.89 -3.50 -14.45
C VAL A 54 -11.74 -4.66 -13.46
N PRO A 55 -10.60 -5.38 -13.43
CA PRO A 55 -10.36 -6.42 -12.45
C PRO A 55 -10.76 -5.99 -11.04
N ARG A 56 -11.54 -6.86 -10.38
CA ARG A 56 -12.01 -6.68 -9.00
C ARG A 56 -10.99 -7.13 -7.97
N PHE A 57 -9.71 -7.09 -8.34
CA PHE A 57 -8.61 -7.33 -7.42
C PHE A 57 -7.48 -6.32 -7.65
N LEU A 58 -6.74 -6.02 -6.59
CA LEU A 58 -5.53 -5.21 -6.60
C LEU A 58 -4.41 -5.98 -5.88
N PHE A 59 -3.29 -6.20 -6.56
CA PHE A 59 -2.11 -6.86 -5.99
C PHE A 59 -1.01 -5.81 -5.79
N ILE A 60 -0.42 -5.76 -4.60
CA ILE A 60 0.61 -4.79 -4.24
C ILE A 60 1.79 -5.52 -3.62
N ASP A 61 2.97 -5.33 -4.20
CA ASP A 61 4.20 -5.98 -3.74
C ASP A 61 5.07 -5.01 -2.94
N GLN A 62 5.37 -5.40 -1.71
CA GLN A 62 6.25 -4.72 -0.74
C GLN A 62 6.05 -3.20 -0.62
N PRO A 63 4.81 -2.69 -0.43
CA PRO A 63 4.60 -1.25 -0.32
C PRO A 63 5.28 -0.61 0.90
N SER A 64 5.61 -1.38 1.94
CA SER A 64 6.32 -0.85 3.11
C SER A 64 7.81 -0.59 2.87
N GLN A 65 8.41 -1.11 1.78
CA GLN A 65 9.86 -1.05 1.53
C GLN A 65 10.42 0.38 1.51
N VAL A 66 9.60 1.36 1.13
CA VAL A 66 10.03 2.77 1.12
C VAL A 66 10.23 3.33 2.53
N TYR A 67 9.50 2.80 3.52
CA TYR A 67 9.70 3.10 4.94
C TYR A 67 10.74 2.15 5.57
N PHE A 68 10.85 0.91 5.07
CA PHE A 68 11.76 -0.12 5.56
C PHE A 68 12.59 -0.75 4.44
N PRO A 69 13.82 -0.25 4.17
CA PRO A 69 14.74 -0.89 3.24
C PRO A 69 14.97 -2.37 3.58
N GLU A 70 15.26 -3.21 2.58
CA GLU A 70 15.35 -4.68 2.69
C GLU A 70 16.30 -5.19 3.79
N ASP A 71 17.32 -4.41 4.15
CA ASP A 71 18.30 -4.76 5.17
C ASP A 71 17.79 -4.56 6.62
N ARG A 72 16.55 -4.09 6.81
CA ARG A 72 15.98 -3.80 8.14
C ARG A 72 14.95 -4.84 8.55
N ASP A 73 15.16 -5.48 9.71
CA ASP A 73 14.16 -6.37 10.29
C ASP A 73 13.06 -5.55 10.98
N TRP A 74 11.80 -5.88 10.67
CA TRP A 74 10.61 -5.27 11.28
C TRP A 74 10.55 -5.50 12.80
N ASP A 75 11.06 -6.65 13.25
CA ASP A 75 10.98 -7.07 14.66
C ASP A 75 12.11 -6.48 15.54
N GLU A 76 13.09 -5.79 14.95
CA GLU A 76 14.12 -5.08 15.70
C GLU A 76 13.60 -3.72 16.19
N ASP A 77 13.82 -3.41 17.47
CA ASP A 77 13.32 -2.20 18.15
C ASP A 77 14.51 -1.30 18.55
N ASP A 78 14.69 -0.12 17.94
CA ASP A 78 15.86 0.72 18.22
C ASP A 78 15.65 2.25 18.36
N GLY A 79 14.43 2.80 18.22
CA GLY A 79 14.30 4.26 18.37
C GLY A 79 12.99 4.90 17.89
N SER A 80 12.92 6.23 18.02
CA SER A 80 11.73 7.06 17.73
C SER A 80 11.42 7.21 16.23
N GLU A 81 12.43 7.23 15.36
CA GLU A 81 12.22 7.33 13.90
C GLU A 81 11.50 6.08 13.36
N ARG A 82 11.79 4.88 13.90
CA ARG A 82 11.08 3.64 13.54
C ARG A 82 9.59 3.69 13.91
N ASP A 83 9.22 4.44 14.95
CA ASP A 83 7.83 4.54 15.36
C ASP A 83 7.00 5.36 14.36
N GLU A 84 7.56 6.44 13.83
CA GLU A 84 6.90 7.25 12.79
C GLU A 84 6.69 6.45 11.49
N ASP A 85 7.70 5.69 11.07
CA ASP A 85 7.63 4.80 9.90
C ASP A 85 6.61 3.68 10.09
N ARG A 86 6.62 3.01 11.26
CA ARG A 86 5.64 1.98 11.62
C ARG A 86 4.22 2.54 11.60
N GLN A 87 4.03 3.74 12.14
CA GLN A 87 2.73 4.42 12.11
C GLN A 87 2.30 4.77 10.68
N ALA A 88 3.21 5.21 9.82
CA ALA A 88 2.91 5.50 8.42
C ALA A 88 2.47 4.24 7.67
N VAL A 89 3.19 3.13 7.84
CA VAL A 89 2.83 1.81 7.30
C VAL A 89 1.48 1.33 7.87
N GLY A 90 1.24 1.53 9.17
CA GLY A 90 -0.05 1.22 9.79
C GLY A 90 -1.22 2.01 9.19
N ARG A 91 -1.04 3.32 8.96
CA ARG A 91 -2.05 4.15 8.27
C ARG A 91 -2.31 3.67 6.84
N MET A 92 -1.25 3.28 6.13
CA MET A 92 -1.32 2.77 4.77
C MET A 92 -2.19 1.50 4.67
N TYR A 93 -1.93 0.50 5.53
CA TYR A 93 -2.73 -0.73 5.53
C TYR A 93 -4.15 -0.52 6.05
N ASN A 94 -4.36 0.34 7.04
CA ASN A 94 -5.70 0.67 7.49
C ASN A 94 -6.53 1.32 6.38
N LEU A 95 -5.93 2.17 5.54
CA LEU A 95 -6.61 2.74 4.38
C LEU A 95 -7.00 1.64 3.37
N ALA A 96 -6.09 0.72 3.05
CA ALA A 96 -6.40 -0.39 2.15
C ALA A 96 -7.51 -1.28 2.73
N ARG A 97 -7.42 -1.64 4.02
CA ARG A 97 -8.46 -2.39 4.74
C ARG A 97 -9.80 -1.67 4.68
N ALA A 98 -9.85 -0.38 4.97
CA ALA A 98 -11.08 0.40 4.95
C ALA A 98 -11.77 0.37 3.58
N VAL A 99 -11.00 0.47 2.48
CA VAL A 99 -11.54 0.38 1.12
C VAL A 99 -12.02 -1.04 0.80
N ALA A 100 -11.30 -2.08 1.21
CA ALA A 100 -11.73 -3.47 1.06
C ALA A 100 -13.00 -3.77 1.86
N ASP A 101 -13.10 -3.26 3.09
CA ASP A 101 -14.29 -3.40 3.95
C ASP A 101 -15.50 -2.66 3.37
N GLU A 102 -15.30 -1.46 2.82
CA GLU A 102 -16.36 -0.68 2.17
C GLU A 102 -16.90 -1.38 0.91
N LEU A 103 -16.03 -2.06 0.17
CA LEU A 103 -16.36 -2.77 -1.07
C LEU A 103 -16.36 -4.29 -0.89
N ARG A 104 -16.75 -4.74 0.30
CA ARG A 104 -16.79 -6.15 0.67
C ARG A 104 -17.52 -6.96 -0.41
N ASP A 105 -16.96 -8.12 -0.74
CA ASP A 105 -17.42 -9.04 -1.79
C ASP A 105 -17.34 -8.50 -3.24
N GLU A 106 -16.96 -7.23 -3.44
CA GLU A 106 -16.82 -6.60 -4.76
C GLU A 106 -15.38 -6.23 -5.13
N LEU A 107 -14.47 -6.16 -4.15
CA LEU A 107 -13.05 -5.87 -4.35
C LEU A 107 -12.18 -6.74 -3.43
N GLN A 108 -11.15 -7.36 -3.98
CA GLN A 108 -10.09 -8.03 -3.24
C GLN A 108 -8.80 -7.21 -3.29
N ILE A 109 -8.15 -7.01 -2.14
CA ILE A 109 -6.82 -6.40 -2.08
C ILE A 109 -5.86 -7.45 -1.52
N ILE A 110 -4.79 -7.73 -2.25
CA ILE A 110 -3.73 -8.68 -1.89
C ILE A 110 -2.45 -7.90 -1.75
N ILE A 111 -1.80 -8.00 -0.59
CA ILE A 111 -0.55 -7.32 -0.32
C ILE A 111 0.47 -8.33 0.18
N THR A 112 1.64 -8.34 -0.45
CA THR A 112 2.83 -9.08 0.02
C THR A 112 3.79 -8.09 0.66
N ASP A 113 4.27 -8.39 1.86
CA ASP A 113 5.18 -7.48 2.58
C ASP A 113 5.99 -8.20 3.67
N HIS A 114 7.06 -7.56 4.14
CA HIS A 114 7.80 -7.95 5.34
C HIS A 114 7.21 -7.36 6.62
N ALA A 115 6.45 -6.26 6.50
CA ALA A 115 5.81 -5.60 7.64
C ALA A 115 4.87 -6.55 8.40
N ASN A 116 4.97 -6.54 9.73
CA ASN A 116 4.19 -7.42 10.60
C ASN A 116 3.71 -6.67 11.85
N ILE A 117 2.68 -5.84 11.70
CA ILE A 117 2.15 -5.03 12.80
C ILE A 117 1.50 -5.93 13.86
N SER A 118 1.95 -5.84 15.11
CA SER A 118 1.46 -6.63 16.25
C SER A 118 0.10 -6.13 16.78
N GLU A 119 -0.83 -5.78 15.90
CA GLU A 119 -2.17 -5.33 16.24
C GLU A 119 -3.23 -6.34 15.72
N PRO A 120 -4.32 -6.60 16.47
CA PRO A 120 -5.31 -7.60 16.09
C PRO A 120 -5.89 -7.39 14.69
N TRP A 121 -6.21 -6.13 14.33
CA TRP A 121 -6.79 -5.79 13.04
C TRP A 121 -5.89 -6.14 11.86
N PHE A 122 -4.56 -6.09 12.05
CA PHE A 122 -3.60 -6.43 11.01
C PHE A 122 -3.42 -7.95 10.94
N GLN A 123 -3.28 -8.60 12.10
CA GLN A 123 -3.12 -10.05 12.18
C GLN A 123 -4.34 -10.81 11.65
N GLU A 124 -5.55 -10.25 11.79
CA GLU A 124 -6.78 -10.75 11.15
C GLU A 124 -6.71 -10.75 9.61
N CYS A 125 -5.91 -9.86 9.01
CA CYS A 125 -5.71 -9.77 7.57
C CYS A 125 -4.56 -10.65 7.07
N VAL A 126 -3.72 -11.19 7.95
CA VAL A 126 -2.58 -12.03 7.57
C VAL A 126 -3.08 -13.43 7.18
N VAL A 127 -2.94 -13.77 5.90
CA VAL A 127 -3.35 -15.08 5.37
C VAL A 127 -2.22 -16.11 5.48
N GLU A 128 -1.00 -15.72 5.11
CA GLU A 128 0.18 -16.58 5.21
C GLU A 128 1.40 -15.79 5.68
N ARG A 129 2.36 -16.50 6.31
CA ARG A 129 3.65 -15.97 6.71
C ARG A 129 4.77 -16.86 6.15
N TRP A 130 5.56 -16.33 5.24
CA TRP A 130 6.69 -17.03 4.64
C TRP A 130 7.98 -16.73 5.43
N ARG A 131 8.16 -17.43 6.56
CA ARG A 131 9.37 -17.36 7.41
C ARG A 131 9.88 -18.75 7.75
N GLY A 132 11.12 -18.86 8.24
CA GLY A 132 11.67 -20.14 8.71
C GLY A 132 11.85 -21.21 7.62
N GLY A 133 12.15 -20.80 6.39
CA GLY A 133 12.32 -21.71 5.24
C GLY A 133 11.06 -21.90 4.38
N LEU A 134 9.89 -21.46 4.85
CA LEU A 134 8.71 -21.31 4.01
C LEU A 134 8.89 -20.13 3.05
N LYS A 135 8.43 -20.29 1.80
CA LYS A 135 8.54 -19.30 0.73
C LYS A 135 7.22 -19.18 -0.02
N LEU A 136 6.93 -17.99 -0.55
CA LEU A 136 5.80 -17.77 -1.45
C LEU A 136 5.86 -18.69 -2.67
N VAL A 137 7.05 -18.83 -3.27
CA VAL A 137 7.33 -19.83 -4.31
C VAL A 137 7.93 -21.05 -3.63
N PRO A 138 7.21 -22.19 -3.58
CA PRO A 138 7.70 -23.38 -2.89
C PRO A 138 9.00 -23.90 -3.51
N PRO A 139 10.03 -24.25 -2.71
CA PRO A 139 11.32 -24.72 -3.23
C PRO A 139 11.21 -25.93 -4.17
N GLU A 140 10.21 -26.79 -3.96
CA GLU A 140 9.94 -27.95 -4.80
C GLU A 140 9.54 -27.62 -6.24
N TRP A 141 9.11 -26.38 -6.52
CA TRP A 141 8.80 -25.93 -7.89
C TRP A 141 10.06 -25.69 -8.73
N ALA A 142 11.20 -25.36 -8.11
CA ALA A 142 12.45 -25.08 -8.83
C ALA A 142 13.06 -26.34 -9.47
N ASN A 143 12.62 -27.53 -9.08
CA ASN A 143 13.11 -28.81 -9.56
C ASN A 143 12.13 -29.51 -10.52
N ARG A 144 11.15 -28.79 -11.07
CA ARG A 144 10.20 -29.30 -12.07
C ARG A 144 10.52 -28.81 -13.48
#